data_AF-A6BIF6-F1
#
_entry.id   AF-A6BIF6-F1
#
_cell.length_a   1.000
_cell.length_b   1.000
_cell.length_c   1.000
_cell.angle_alpha   90.00
_cell.angle_beta   90.00
_cell.angle_gamma   90.00
#
_symmetry.space_group_name_H-M   'P 1'
#
loop_
_entity.id
_entity.type
_entity.pdbx_description
1 polymer ?
#
loop_
_entity_poly.entity_id
_entity_poly.type
_entity_poly.pdbx_seq_one_letter_code
_entity_poly.pdbx_strand_id
1 'polypeptide(L)' 'MIPVGISDFEEIREKGYYYIDKSGLITDILKNEATKVTLITRPRRFGKTMAMSMLASFLILKKIA' A
#
# COMPACT_ATOMS: atom_id res chain seq x y z
N MET A 1 7.13 2.30 -16.74
CA MET A 1 8.30 2.52 -15.86
C MET A 1 7.87 2.40 -14.40
N ILE A 2 8.59 1.63 -13.58
CA ILE A 2 8.36 1.57 -12.12
C ILE A 2 9.03 2.81 -11.50
N PRO A 3 8.29 3.67 -10.78
CA PRO A 3 8.83 4.93 -10.31
C PRO A 3 9.69 4.70 -9.07
N VAL A 4 11.02 4.66 -9.26
CA VAL A 4 11.96 4.51 -8.15
C VAL A 4 11.98 5.81 -7.34
N GLY A 5 11.67 5.72 -6.05
CA GLY A 5 11.68 6.87 -5.14
C GLY A 5 10.30 7.48 -4.89
N ILE A 6 9.31 7.20 -5.73
CA ILE A 6 7.92 7.58 -5.50
C ILE A 6 7.22 6.39 -4.82
N SER A 7 6.67 6.62 -3.63
CA SER A 7 5.94 5.60 -2.87
C SER A 7 4.53 6.03 -2.48
N ASP A 8 4.13 7.24 -2.86
CA ASP A 8 2.78 7.71 -2.65
C ASP A 8 1.85 7.06 -3.69
N PHE A 9 0.81 6.37 -3.21
CA PHE A 9 -0.09 5.63 -4.07
C PHE A 9 -1.02 6.53 -4.88
N GLU A 10 -1.45 7.68 -4.34
CA GLU A 10 -2.30 8.64 -5.06
C GLU A 10 -1.50 9.23 -6.22
N GLU A 11 -0.27 9.68 -5.97
CA GLU A 11 0.62 10.22 -7.00
C GLU A 11 0.91 9.19 -8.10
N ILE A 12 1.14 7.94 -7.72
CA ILE A 12 1.37 6.84 -8.67
C ILE A 12 0.17 6.64 -9.60
N ARG A 13 -1.06 6.72 -9.05
CA ARG A 13 -2.30 6.56 -9.83
C ARG A 13 -2.55 7.76 -10.74
N GLU A 14 -2.43 8.98 -10.23
CA GLU A 14 -2.67 10.20 -10.99
C GLU A 14 -1.69 10.36 -12.17
N LYS A 15 -0.43 10.01 -11.96
CA LYS A 15 0.62 10.11 -12.99
C LYS A 15 0.71 8.88 -13.90
N GLY A 16 -0.14 7.87 -13.70
CA GLY A 16 -0.19 6.66 -14.54
C GLY A 16 1.08 5.80 -14.46
N TYR A 17 1.76 5.77 -13.31
CA TYR A 17 2.95 4.95 -13.12
C TYR A 17 2.62 3.47 -12.90
N TYR A 18 3.58 2.60 -13.22
CA TYR A 18 3.46 1.18 -12.93
C TYR A 18 3.76 0.92 -11.45
N TYR A 19 2.89 0.16 -10.79
CA TYR A 19 3.07 -0.30 -9.43
C TYR A 19 2.66 -1.76 -9.30
N ILE A 20 3.12 -2.41 -8.23
CA ILE A 20 2.71 -3.77 -7.89
C ILE A 20 1.46 -3.65 -7.02
N ASP A 21 0.36 -4.25 -7.44
CA ASP A 21 -0.87 -4.27 -6.65
C ASP A 21 -0.65 -5.07 -5.34
N LYS A 22 -0.89 -4.42 -4.21
CA LYS A 22 -0.79 -5.00 -2.85
C LYS A 22 -2.16 -5.19 -2.20
N SER A 23 -3.26 -5.08 -2.93
CA SER A 23 -4.63 -5.26 -2.40
C SER A 23 -4.83 -6.64 -1.77
N GLY A 24 -4.20 -7.69 -2.29
CA GLY A 24 -4.20 -9.02 -1.68
C GLY A 24 -3.57 -9.01 -0.27
N LEU A 25 -2.40 -8.39 -0.12
CA LEU A 25 -1.74 -8.25 1.18
C LEU A 25 -2.62 -7.46 2.17
N ILE A 26 -3.26 -6.38 1.72
CA ILE A 26 -4.18 -5.60 2.55
C ILE A 26 -5.35 -6.46 3.02
N THR A 27 -5.92 -7.26 2.12
CA THR A 27 -7.02 -8.18 2.43
C THR A 27 -6.62 -9.20 3.48
N ASP A 28 -5.43 -9.80 3.34
CA ASP A 28 -4.91 -10.79 4.30
C ASP A 28 -4.65 -10.17 5.68
N ILE A 29 -4.17 -8.93 5.73
CA ILE A 29 -3.98 -8.19 7.00
C ILE A 29 -5.33 -7.91 7.67
N LEU A 30 -6.34 -7.48 6.91
CA LEU A 30 -7.65 -7.12 7.45
C LEU A 30 -8.49 -8.32 7.88
N LYS A 31 -8.34 -9.48 7.21
CA LYS A 31 -9.09 -10.70 7.56
C LYS A 31 -8.52 -11.46 8.76
N ASN A 32 -7.26 -11.22 9.13
CA ASN A 32 -6.63 -11.91 10.25
C ASN A 32 -6.98 -11.24 11.60
N GLU A 33 -8.21 -11.47 12.08
CA GLU A 33 -8.74 -10.88 13.33
C GLU A 33 -7.96 -11.28 14.60
N ALA A 34 -7.23 -12.40 14.58
CA ALA A 34 -6.49 -12.92 15.73
C ALA A 34 -5.16 -12.19 16.02
N THR A 35 -4.72 -11.27 15.15
CA THR A 35 -3.37 -10.69 15.21
C THR A 35 -3.38 -9.24 15.68
N LYS A 36 -2.98 -9.00 16.94
CA LYS A 36 -2.90 -7.64 17.52
C LYS A 36 -1.84 -6.75 16.85
N VAL A 37 -0.75 -7.34 16.35
CA VAL A 37 0.35 -6.62 15.70
C VAL A 37 0.84 -7.42 14.50
N THR A 38 0.80 -6.82 13.31
CA THR A 38 1.35 -7.43 12.09
C THR A 38 2.74 -6.86 11.82
N LEU A 39 3.77 -7.71 11.88
CA LEU A 39 5.16 -7.32 11.57
C LEU A 39 5.48 -7.57 10.10
N ILE A 40 5.80 -6.51 9.36
CA ILE A 40 6.26 -6.63 7.97
C ILE A 40 7.79 -6.75 7.93
N THR A 41 8.30 -7.98 7.82
CA THR A 41 9.74 -8.29 7.87
C THR A 41 10.49 -7.87 6.60
N ARG A 42 11.83 -7.80 6.67
CA ARG A 42 12.74 -7.30 5.62
C ARG A 42 12.68 -8.25 4.40
N PRO A 43 12.20 -7.75 3.25
CA PRO A 43 13.19 -7.38 2.23
C PRO A 43 13.21 -5.86 1.98
N ARG A 44 14.40 -5.32 1.75
CA ARG A 44 14.59 -3.91 1.39
C ARG A 44 13.98 -3.67 0.00
N ARG A 45 13.36 -2.50 -0.22
CA ARG A 45 12.68 -2.13 -1.49
C ARG A 45 11.50 -3.02 -1.89
N PHE A 46 10.94 -3.81 -0.97
CA PHE A 46 9.75 -4.64 -1.23
C PHE A 46 8.42 -3.85 -1.34
N GLY A 47 8.48 -2.53 -1.40
CA GLY A 47 7.27 -1.69 -1.52
C GLY A 47 6.43 -1.58 -0.24
N LYS A 48 7.02 -1.75 0.96
CA LYS A 48 6.29 -1.61 2.23
C LYS A 48 5.69 -0.21 2.41
N THR A 49 6.47 0.83 2.09
CA THR A 49 6.01 2.23 2.16
C THR A 49 4.81 2.46 1.25
N MET A 50 4.88 1.99 0.01
CA MET A 50 3.79 2.08 -0.95
C MET A 50 2.57 1.26 -0.49
N ALA A 51 2.76 0.07 0.07
CA ALA A 51 1.68 -0.73 0.65
C ALA A 51 0.96 0.00 1.80
N MET A 52 1.68 0.75 2.66
CA MET A 52 1.07 1.57 3.70
C MET A 52 0.27 2.75 3.12
N SER A 53 0.77 3.39 2.05
CA SER A 53 0.04 4.46 1.34
C SER A 53 -1.23 3.92 0.67
N MET A 54 -1.16 2.73 0.05
CA MET A 54 -2.33 2.02 -0.49
C MET A 54 -3.35 1.71 0.61
N LEU A 55 -2.91 1.19 1.76
CA LEU A 55 -3.77 0.88 2.89
C LEU A 55 -4.48 2.13 3.44
N ALA A 56 -3.73 3.23 3.61
CA ALA A 56 -4.30 4.50 4.03
C ALA A 56 -5.37 4.98 3.03
N SER A 57 -5.04 4.98 1.74
CA SER A 57 -5.97 5.38 0.67
C SER A 57 -7.23 4.50 0.63
N PHE A 58 -7.08 3.20 0.86
CA PHE A 58 -8.19 2.24 0.92
C PHE A 58 -9.11 2.49 2.11
N LEU A 59 -8.55 2.66 3.32
CA LEU A 59 -9.32 2.83 4.55
C LEU A 59 -9.96 4.21 4.68
N ILE A 60 -9.33 5.24 4.12
CA ILE A 60 -9.79 6.62 4.30
C ILE A 60 -11.13 6.88 3.59
N LEU A 61 -11.48 6.18 2.49
CA LEU A 61 -12.75 6.26 1.71
C LEU A 61 -13.35 7.67 1.43
N LYS A 62 -12.70 8.74 1.86
CA LYS A 62 -13.09 10.15 1.78
C LYS A 62 -11.83 11.00 1.79
N LYS A 63 -11.21 11.12 0.62
CA LYS A 63 -10.44 12.30 0.26
C LYS A 63 -11.07 12.98 -0.97
N ILE A 64 -12.41 12.91 -1.00
CA ILE A 64 -13.27 13.70 -1.87
C ILE A 64 -14.21 14.42 -0.90
N ALA A 65 -13.76 15.59 -0.47
CA ALA A 65 -14.58 16.66 0.08
C ALA A 65 -14.18 17.93 -0.67
#